data_AF-A4J8Q1-F1
#
_entry.id   AF-A4J8Q1-F1
#
_cell.length_a   1.000
_cell.length_b   1.000
_cell.length_c   1.000
_cell.angle_alpha   90.00
_cell.angle_beta   90.00
_cell.angle_gamma   90.00
#
_symmetry.space_group_name_H-M   'P 1'
#
loop_
_entity.id
_entity.type
_entity.pdbx_description
1 polymer ?
#
loop_
_entity_poly.entity_id
_entity_poly.type
_entity_poly.pdbx_seq_one_letter_code
_entity_poly.pdbx_strand_id
1 'polypeptide(L)'
;MSQIKKLKFTAEKFEDFSVPGDFDQLCNLCGSTGAEILPEVEFLNNKEVKSFCLSLFCSSKECRNLSYYYMELDAMCGTAEAEMFAPLPKGIKLSCNKCGSQNIKIDVKLEQSGFKYVYDLVDLTLSCSCGNCARHQFQGKYF
;
A
#
# COMPACT_ATOMS: atom_id res chain seq x y z
N MET A 1 -26.09 -16.10 7.44
CA MET A 1 -25.24 -14.99 7.95
C MET A 1 -23.94 -14.97 7.16
N SER A 2 -23.70 -13.96 6.32
CA SER A 2 -22.40 -13.81 5.66
C SER A 2 -21.37 -13.35 6.69
N GLN A 3 -20.44 -14.22 7.06
CA GLN A 3 -19.30 -13.82 7.88
C GLN A 3 -18.37 -12.96 7.01
N ILE A 4 -18.33 -11.66 7.28
CA ILE A 4 -17.33 -10.77 6.70
C ILE A 4 -15.96 -11.29 7.13
N LYS A 5 -15.07 -11.50 6.16
CA LYS A 5 -13.69 -11.92 6.41
C LYS A 5 -12.74 -10.81 6.02
N LYS A 6 -11.73 -10.57 6.85
CA LYS A 6 -10.69 -9.58 6.60
C LYS A 6 -9.37 -10.29 6.39
N LEU A 7 -8.72 -9.99 5.27
CA LEU A 7 -7.38 -10.44 4.94
C LEU A 7 -6.43 -9.27 5.14
N LYS A 8 -5.48 -9.42 6.05
CA LYS A 8 -4.46 -8.41 6.34
C LYS A 8 -3.11 -9.02 6.00
N PHE A 9 -2.43 -8.41 5.04
CA PHE A 9 -1.12 -8.89 4.57
C PHE A 9 -0.02 -8.56 5.57
N THR A 10 1.14 -9.20 5.46
CA THR A 10 2.33 -8.73 6.16
C THR A 10 2.75 -7.38 5.59
N ALA A 11 3.08 -6.44 6.47
CA ALA A 11 3.55 -5.12 6.04
C ALA A 11 4.95 -5.23 5.47
N GLU A 12 5.21 -4.46 4.41
CA GLU A 12 6.50 -4.46 3.73
C GLU A 12 7.05 -3.04 3.67
N LYS A 13 8.35 -2.90 3.87
CA LYS A 13 9.01 -1.60 3.70
C LYS A 13 9.21 -1.29 2.23
N PHE A 14 9.19 -0.01 1.87
CA PHE A 14 9.50 0.43 0.50
C PHE A 14 10.91 0.00 0.04
N GLU A 15 11.88 -0.06 0.95
CA GLU A 15 13.25 -0.50 0.67
C GLU A 15 13.34 -1.99 0.29
N ASP A 16 12.35 -2.79 0.69
CA ASP A 16 12.29 -4.24 0.47
C ASP A 16 11.47 -4.62 -0.79
N PHE A 17 11.09 -3.62 -1.60
CA PHE A 17 10.35 -3.86 -2.83
C PHE A 17 11.18 -4.66 -3.85
N SER A 18 10.54 -5.61 -4.54
CA SER A 18 11.22 -6.48 -5.51
C SER A 18 11.80 -5.71 -6.69
N VAL A 19 11.17 -4.60 -7.06
CA VAL A 19 11.76 -3.56 -7.90
C VAL A 19 11.87 -2.31 -7.03
N PRO A 20 13.07 -1.95 -6.55
CA PRO A 20 13.24 -0.75 -5.75
C PRO A 20 13.10 0.48 -6.65
N GLY A 21 12.29 1.44 -6.22
CA GLY A 21 12.24 2.77 -6.82
C GLY A 21 12.96 3.77 -5.94
N ASP A 22 13.56 4.77 -6.57
CA ASP A 22 14.29 5.84 -5.85
C ASP A 22 13.30 6.87 -5.28
N PHE A 23 12.66 6.49 -4.17
CA PHE A 23 11.66 7.27 -3.45
C PHE A 23 12.11 7.54 -2.02
N ASP A 24 12.28 8.82 -1.71
CA ASP A 24 12.49 9.30 -0.35
C ASP A 24 11.18 9.24 0.44
N GLN A 25 11.32 8.79 1.68
CA GLN A 25 10.25 8.71 2.67
C GLN A 25 10.62 9.61 3.83
N LEU A 26 9.68 10.41 4.34
CA LEU A 26 9.91 11.21 5.54
C LEU A 26 8.67 11.20 6.43
N CYS A 27 8.82 10.64 7.62
CA CYS A 27 7.84 10.75 8.68
C CYS A 27 7.93 12.14 9.31
N ASN A 28 6.94 13.00 9.05
CA ASN A 28 6.90 14.36 9.60
C ASN A 28 6.75 14.39 11.13
N LEU A 29 6.35 13.27 11.76
CA LEU A 29 6.21 13.17 13.22
C LEU A 29 7.54 12.92 13.94
N CYS A 30 8.37 11.98 13.46
CA CYS A 30 9.59 11.56 14.15
C CYS A 30 10.88 11.73 13.34
N GLY A 31 10.80 12.21 12.10
CA GLY A 31 11.96 12.39 11.21
C GLY A 31 12.54 11.09 10.64
N SER A 32 11.88 9.95 10.84
CA SER A 32 12.33 8.68 10.26
C SER A 32 12.18 8.69 8.74
N THR A 33 13.16 8.09 8.07
CA THR A 33 13.19 7.96 6.61
C THR A 33 12.71 6.59 6.12
N GLY A 34 11.98 5.85 6.96
CA GLY A 34 11.42 4.55 6.61
C GLY A 34 9.90 4.55 6.70
N ALA A 35 9.26 3.94 5.72
CA ALA A 35 7.84 3.67 5.71
C ALA A 35 7.53 2.23 5.27
N GLU A 36 6.44 1.73 5.82
CA GLU A 36 5.86 0.42 5.54
C GLU A 36 4.49 0.59 4.91
N ILE A 37 4.18 -0.32 4.00
CA ILE A 37 2.89 -0.40 3.33
C ILE A 37 2.20 -1.71 3.69
N LEU A 38 0.88 -1.64 3.84
CA LEU A 38 0.07 -2.75 4.30
C LEU A 38 -1.27 -2.77 3.55
N PRO A 39 -1.44 -3.75 2.65
CA PRO A 39 -2.73 -4.03 2.02
C PRO A 39 -3.70 -4.74 2.98
N GLU A 40 -4.97 -4.36 2.90
CA GLU A 40 -6.08 -4.98 3.62
C GLU A 40 -7.26 -5.20 2.67
N VAL A 41 -7.74 -6.44 2.59
CA VAL A 41 -8.88 -6.83 1.73
C VAL A 41 -10.01 -7.31 2.62
N GLU A 42 -11.17 -6.66 2.52
CA GLU A 42 -12.39 -7.10 3.18
C GLU A 42 -13.26 -7.86 2.17
N PHE A 43 -13.74 -9.02 2.56
CA PHE A 43 -14.55 -9.92 1.75
C PHE A 43 -15.98 -9.99 2.29
N LEU A 44 -16.98 -9.82 1.41
CA LEU A 44 -18.40 -10.09 1.73
C LEU A 44 -18.63 -11.58 1.97
N ASN A 45 -17.96 -12.40 1.18
CA ASN A 45 -17.90 -13.85 1.24
C ASN A 45 -16.53 -14.30 0.70
N ASN A 46 -16.17 -15.59 0.75
CA ASN A 46 -14.85 -16.06 0.30
C ASN A 46 -14.47 -15.72 -1.17
N LYS A 47 -15.34 -15.07 -1.96
CA LYS A 47 -15.15 -14.74 -3.38
C LYS A 47 -15.28 -13.23 -3.68
N GLU A 48 -16.23 -12.54 -3.04
CA GLU A 48 -16.55 -11.15 -3.36
C GLU A 48 -15.83 -10.16 -2.43
N VAL A 49 -15.09 -9.23 -3.04
CA VAL A 49 -14.41 -8.14 -2.33
C VAL A 49 -15.45 -7.07 -1.97
N LYS A 50 -15.50 -6.73 -0.68
CA LYS A 50 -16.30 -5.63 -0.11
C LYS A 50 -15.56 -4.30 -0.21
N SER A 51 -14.29 -4.29 0.21
CA SER A 51 -13.47 -3.09 0.25
C SER A 51 -11.98 -3.45 0.20
N PHE A 52 -11.18 -2.52 -0.29
CA PHE A 52 -9.73 -2.57 -0.25
C PHE A 52 -9.21 -1.32 0.46
N CYS A 53 -8.32 -1.52 1.41
CA CYS A 53 -7.66 -0.45 2.14
C CYS A 53 -6.15 -0.62 2.00
N LEU A 54 -5.46 0.49 1.81
CA LEU A 54 -4.01 0.55 1.80
C LEU A 54 -3.55 1.47 2.92
N SER A 55 -2.73 0.93 3.81
CA SER A 55 -2.15 1.63 4.95
C SER A 55 -0.68 1.92 4.72
N LEU A 56 -0.23 3.12 5.05
CA LEU A 56 1.14 3.60 5.04
C LEU A 56 1.52 4.04 6.45
N PHE A 57 2.57 3.48 7.03
CA PHE A 57 3.00 3.88 8.38
C PHE A 57 4.51 4.00 8.51
N CYS A 58 4.93 4.74 9.53
CA CYS A 58 6.34 4.92 9.85
C CYS A 58 6.96 3.60 10.31
N SER A 59 8.14 3.24 9.77
CA SER A 59 8.88 2.04 10.18
C SER A 59 9.55 2.16 11.55
N SER A 60 9.58 3.35 12.15
CA SER A 60 10.12 3.52 13.50
C SER A 60 9.19 2.87 14.53
N LYS A 61 9.72 1.93 15.33
CA LYS A 61 8.98 1.18 16.36
C LYS A 61 8.34 2.08 17.43
N GLU A 62 8.88 3.27 17.63
CA GLU A 62 8.39 4.24 18.61
C GLU A 62 7.36 5.21 18.01
N CYS A 63 7.23 5.24 16.67
CA CYS A 63 6.35 6.14 15.95
C CYS A 63 5.09 5.44 15.47
N ARG A 64 3.93 5.88 15.93
CA ARG A 64 2.62 5.34 15.52
C ARG A 64 1.98 6.12 14.38
N ASN A 65 2.79 6.80 13.57
CA ASN A 65 2.29 7.60 12.46
C ASN A 65 1.80 6.68 11.34
N LEU A 66 0.55 6.88 10.93
CA LEU A 66 -0.17 6.07 9.97
C LEU A 66 -1.07 6.99 9.13
N SER A 67 -1.14 6.71 7.84
CA SER A 67 -2.12 7.23 6.91
C SER A 67 -2.71 6.06 6.13
N TYR A 68 -3.97 6.13 5.73
CA TYR A 68 -4.62 5.06 4.98
C TYR A 68 -5.58 5.63 3.94
N TYR A 69 -5.88 4.82 2.94
CA TYR A 69 -6.85 5.14 1.90
C TYR A 69 -7.67 3.92 1.53
N TYR A 70 -8.99 4.10 1.46
CA TYR A 70 -9.91 3.09 0.92
C TYR A 70 -9.99 3.29 -0.59
N MET A 71 -9.56 2.30 -1.35
CA MET A 71 -9.51 2.38 -2.80
C MET A 71 -10.80 1.80 -3.41
N GLU A 72 -11.36 2.53 -4.37
CA GLU A 72 -12.34 1.97 -5.28
C GLU A 72 -11.63 1.07 -6.30
N LEU A 73 -12.12 -0.15 -6.48
CA LEU A 73 -11.55 -1.12 -7.40
C LEU A 73 -12.42 -1.22 -8.65
N ASP A 74 -11.85 -0.93 -9.81
CA ASP A 74 -12.44 -1.23 -11.11
C ASP A 74 -11.72 -2.43 -11.73
N ALA A 75 -12.47 -3.48 -12.07
CA ALA A 75 -11.92 -4.75 -12.56
C ALA A 75 -10.73 -5.28 -11.72
N MET A 76 -10.84 -5.22 -10.38
CA MET A 76 -9.81 -5.62 -9.42
C MET A 76 -8.51 -4.78 -9.46
N CYS A 77 -8.56 -3.61 -10.10
CA CYS A 77 -7.47 -2.63 -10.13
C CYS A 77 -7.90 -1.37 -9.40
N GLY A 78 -6.99 -0.73 -8.67
CA GLY A 78 -7.24 0.54 -7.99
C GLY A 78 -6.08 1.49 -8.21
N THR A 79 -6.37 2.78 -8.22
CA THR A 79 -5.37 3.85 -8.33
C THR A 79 -5.63 4.90 -7.27
N ALA A 80 -4.58 5.41 -6.65
CA ALA A 80 -4.63 6.57 -5.76
C ALA A 80 -3.37 7.41 -5.90
N GLU A 81 -3.47 8.71 -5.64
CA GLU A 81 -2.29 9.54 -5.42
C GLU A 81 -1.84 9.43 -3.97
N ALA A 82 -0.54 9.51 -3.71
CA ALA A 82 0.02 9.41 -2.35
C ALA A 82 -0.57 10.46 -1.38
N GLU A 83 -1.00 11.62 -1.89
CA GLU A 83 -1.66 12.67 -1.11
C GLU A 83 -3.07 12.30 -0.62
N MET A 84 -3.72 11.30 -1.25
CA MET A 84 -5.06 10.85 -0.87
C MET A 84 -5.06 10.01 0.42
N PHE A 85 -3.89 9.56 0.87
CA PHE A 85 -3.73 8.79 2.09
C PHE A 85 -3.97 9.71 3.28
N ALA A 86 -5.13 9.54 3.92
CA ALA A 86 -5.66 10.46 4.90
C ALA A 86 -4.63 10.75 6.01
N PRO A 87 -4.22 12.02 6.20
CA PRO A 87 -3.21 12.38 7.17
C PRO A 87 -3.81 12.47 8.59
N LEU A 88 -3.28 11.68 9.53
CA LEU A 88 -3.37 11.97 10.95
C LEU A 88 -2.02 12.49 11.44
N PRO A 89 -1.98 13.63 12.14
CA PRO A 89 -1.74 14.97 11.61
C PRO A 89 -0.39 15.19 10.86
N LYS A 90 0.39 14.15 10.56
CA LYS A 90 1.75 14.27 10.02
C LYS A 90 2.15 13.06 9.17
N GLY A 91 1.32 12.68 8.19
CA GLY A 91 1.52 11.50 7.32
C GLY A 91 2.93 11.38 6.70
N ILE A 92 3.21 10.22 6.12
CA ILE A 92 4.49 9.97 5.46
C ILE A 92 4.57 10.79 4.17
N LYS A 93 5.56 11.68 4.09
CA LYS A 93 5.87 12.37 2.84
C LYS A 93 6.63 11.41 1.94
N LEU A 94 6.16 11.26 0.71
CA LEU A 94 6.84 10.52 -0.36
C LEU A 94 7.31 11.51 -1.44
N SER A 95 8.57 11.38 -1.85
CA SER A 95 9.13 12.19 -2.95
C SER A 95 10.02 11.33 -3.84
N CYS A 96 10.00 11.59 -5.14
CA CYS A 96 10.89 10.94 -6.08
C CYS A 96 12.27 11.62 -6.07
N ASN A 97 13.33 10.89 -5.78
CA ASN A 97 14.69 11.43 -5.74
C ASN A 97 15.24 11.81 -7.11
N LYS A 98 14.71 11.23 -8.18
CA LYS A 98 15.13 11.56 -9.55
C LYS A 98 14.68 12.93 -10.02
N CYS A 99 13.53 13.42 -9.57
CA CYS A 99 12.94 14.67 -10.07
C CYS A 99 12.40 15.62 -8.99
N GLY A 100 12.46 15.23 -7.72
CA GLY A 100 11.93 15.98 -6.58
C GLY A 100 10.40 16.01 -6.48
N SER A 101 9.68 15.40 -7.43
CA SER A 101 8.21 15.41 -7.46
C SER A 101 7.62 14.64 -6.29
N GLN A 102 6.52 15.17 -5.76
CA GLN A 102 5.67 14.52 -4.73
C GLN A 102 4.39 13.95 -5.35
N ASN A 103 4.19 14.14 -6.65
CA ASN A 103 3.09 13.53 -7.40
C ASN A 103 3.46 12.06 -7.69
N ILE A 104 3.15 11.21 -6.72
CA ILE A 104 3.43 9.78 -6.71
C ILE A 104 2.11 9.03 -6.79
N LYS A 105 1.92 8.32 -7.89
CA LYS A 105 0.76 7.47 -8.15
C LYS A 105 1.00 6.07 -7.59
N ILE A 106 0.01 5.54 -6.89
CA ILE A 106 0.00 4.18 -6.34
C ILE A 106 -1.07 3.39 -7.07
N ASP A 107 -0.63 2.37 -7.80
CA ASP A 107 -1.49 1.43 -8.51
C ASP A 107 -1.49 0.09 -7.78
N VAL A 108 -2.68 -0.49 -7.60
CA VAL A 108 -2.87 -1.81 -7.02
C VAL A 108 -3.64 -2.70 -7.98
N LYS A 109 -3.29 -3.98 -8.01
CA LYS A 109 -4.02 -5.01 -8.74
C LYS A 109 -4.19 -6.23 -7.85
N LEU A 110 -5.42 -6.68 -7.67
CA LEU A 110 -5.70 -7.95 -7.02
C LEU A 110 -5.76 -9.05 -8.04
N GLU A 111 -5.00 -10.12 -7.81
CA GLU A 111 -5.04 -11.31 -8.63
C GLU A 111 -5.40 -12.54 -7.80
N GLN A 112 -5.80 -13.58 -8.51
CA GLN A 112 -6.13 -14.86 -7.89
C GLN A 112 -4.88 -15.71 -7.79
N SER A 113 -4.72 -16.39 -6.65
CA SER A 113 -3.74 -17.47 -6.52
C SER A 113 -4.43 -18.79 -6.16
N GLY A 114 -3.67 -19.88 -6.13
CA GLY A 114 -4.15 -21.21 -5.75
C GLY A 114 -4.35 -21.43 -4.24
N PHE A 115 -4.24 -20.40 -3.40
CA PHE A 115 -4.33 -20.50 -1.94
C PHE A 115 -5.78 -20.36 -1.42
N LYS A 116 -5.92 -20.20 -0.10
CA LYS A 116 -7.18 -20.31 0.66
C LYS A 116 -8.24 -19.25 0.30
N TYR A 117 -7.83 -18.08 -0.20
CA TYR A 117 -8.72 -16.97 -0.55
C TYR A 117 -8.64 -16.68 -2.06
N VAL A 118 -9.75 -16.22 -2.65
CA VAL A 118 -9.82 -16.02 -4.11
C VAL A 118 -8.89 -14.90 -4.59
N TYR A 119 -8.72 -13.82 -3.83
CA TYR A 119 -7.84 -12.71 -4.18
C TYR A 119 -6.83 -12.49 -3.04
N ASP A 120 -5.68 -13.16 -3.14
CA ASP A 120 -4.64 -13.09 -2.13
C ASP A 120 -3.25 -12.80 -2.70
N LEU A 121 -3.22 -12.40 -3.96
CA LEU A 121 -2.10 -11.74 -4.59
C LEU A 121 -2.45 -10.25 -4.73
N VAL A 122 -1.62 -9.37 -4.19
CA VAL A 122 -1.74 -7.92 -4.39
C VAL A 122 -0.47 -7.42 -5.02
N ASP A 123 -0.55 -7.05 -6.30
CA ASP A 123 0.50 -6.34 -7.01
C ASP A 123 0.39 -4.85 -6.72
N LEU A 124 1.46 -4.25 -6.24
CA LEU A 124 1.51 -2.84 -5.88
C LEU A 124 2.64 -2.15 -6.63
N THR A 125 2.33 -1.04 -7.28
CA THR A 125 3.28 -0.24 -8.04
C THR A 125 3.20 1.22 -7.61
N LEU A 126 4.34 1.81 -7.26
CA LEU A 126 4.50 3.26 -7.15
C LEU A 126 5.09 3.78 -8.45
N SER A 127 4.57 4.89 -8.95
CA SER A 127 5.09 5.54 -10.16
C SER A 127 5.14 7.06 -10.02
N CYS A 128 6.17 7.64 -10.62
CA CYS A 128 6.34 9.08 -10.75
C CYS A 128 6.29 9.47 -12.21
N SER A 129 5.86 10.70 -12.50
CA SER A 129 5.80 11.27 -13.86
C SER A 129 7.13 11.26 -14.62
N CYS A 130 8.27 11.22 -13.92
CA CYS A 130 9.60 11.11 -14.53
C CYS A 130 9.97 9.67 -14.99
N GLY A 131 9.07 8.70 -14.82
CA GLY A 131 9.30 7.29 -15.16
C GLY A 131 9.97 6.48 -14.06
N ASN A 132 10.23 7.06 -12.88
CA ASN A 132 10.68 6.29 -11.73
C ASN A 132 9.54 5.42 -11.18
N CYS A 133 9.82 4.15 -10.90
CA CYS A 133 8.83 3.23 -10.36
C CYS A 133 9.43 2.28 -9.31
N ALA A 134 8.58 1.83 -8.39
CA ALA A 134 8.86 0.76 -7.44
C ALA A 134 7.72 -0.26 -7.52
N ARG A 135 8.00 -1.54 -7.34
CA ARG A 135 6.97 -2.59 -7.37
C ARG A 135 7.22 -3.64 -6.31
N HIS A 136 6.13 -4.12 -5.71
CA HIS A 136 6.14 -5.28 -4.83
C HIS A 136 4.90 -6.13 -5.08
N GLN A 137 5.02 -7.44 -4.84
CA GLN A 137 3.92 -8.39 -4.95
C GLN A 137 3.71 -9.07 -3.59
N PHE A 138 2.60 -8.76 -2.95
CA PHE A 138 2.18 -9.40 -1.71
C PHE A 138 1.51 -10.73 -2.06
N GLN A 139 2.06 -11.83 -1.56
CA GLN A 139 1.53 -13.18 -1.82
C GLN A 139 1.34 -13.93 -0.50
N GLY A 140 0.11 -14.30 -0.16
CA GLY A 140 -0.19 -15.37 0.80
C GLY A 140 0.40 -15.27 2.23
N LYS A 141 1.06 -14.17 2.59
CA LYS A 141 1.66 -13.92 3.91
C LYS A 141 0.71 -13.04 4.70
N TYR A 142 0.09 -13.63 5.71
CA TYR A 142 -0.96 -13.01 6.50
C TYR A 142 -0.51 -12.83 7.95
N PHE A 143 -1.01 -11.79 8.62
CA PHE A 143 -0.94 -11.63 10.08
C PHE A 143 -1.99 -12.48 10.80
#